data_AF-A0A251WA89-F1
#
_entry.id   AF-A0A251WA89-F1
#
_cell.length_a   1.000
_cell.length_b   1.000
_cell.length_c   1.000
_cell.angle_alpha   90.00
_cell.angle_beta   90.00
_cell.angle_gamma   90.00
#
_symmetry.space_group_name_H-M   'P 1'
#
loop_
_entity.id
_entity.type
_entity.pdbx_description
1 polymer ?
#
loop_
_entity_poly.entity_id
_entity_poly.type
_entity_poly.pdbx_seq_one_letter_code
_entity_poly.pdbx_strand_id
1 'polypeptide(L)'
;MTLLQVLGATLIFIVCPLLAFLPDCNQLQDGFKILLKIIKGLAIVGLSKAFFPANPEWDMIALAAYAFGRYGRQLPTELTTLLAGFGLHHPISAAFVIPLTFIGTTLFRSPQQSRWVALALMVVMNAAFQPRNSALIVMTIVMAGVVSWGDQKRTETATRTAKKTEYRAFRPAGTIATLDDALKLQKAGHLATALASLKRANFPIVSGWVLYPGDDPDPLFQLLQPSRREPVIIRVSAVEQPNLDYNLEITSINAFWDAIVQCFEAQRNSTVALVVQPKHWPVFYGTARAIAPDTSTLEVTVYSEGAAPTTHQLQPLASEDATTWTSPSIVEDIPPKLLQEVASLSDRALQVFHQASTKFPSKPAIVEWSHDGERLWITGIRFELKSP
;
A
#
# COMPACT_ATOMS: atom_id res chain seq x y z
N MET A 1 51.97 5.62 10.36
CA MET A 1 51.00 5.58 11.47
C MET A 1 51.68 5.07 12.72
N THR A 2 51.41 5.67 13.88
CA THR A 2 51.89 5.15 15.17
C THR A 2 51.05 3.95 15.61
N LEU A 3 51.57 3.11 16.50
CA LEU A 3 50.82 1.99 17.09
C LEU A 3 49.49 2.47 17.71
N LEU A 4 49.50 3.64 18.34
CA LEU A 4 48.33 4.29 18.92
C LEU A 4 47.28 4.64 17.85
N GLN A 5 47.70 5.10 16.66
CA GLN A 5 46.81 5.39 15.55
C GLN A 5 46.20 4.12 14.94
N VAL A 6 46.97 3.02 14.84
CA VAL A 6 46.44 1.74 14.36
C VAL A 6 45.39 1.19 15.35
N LEU A 7 45.67 1.28 16.65
CA LEU A 7 44.73 0.91 17.70
C LEU A 7 43.48 1.81 17.68
N GLY A 8 43.66 3.12 17.50
CA GLY A 8 42.56 4.08 17.35
C GLY A 8 41.67 3.78 16.16
N ALA A 9 42.24 3.49 14.98
CA ALA A 9 41.47 3.10 13.80
C ALA A 9 40.66 1.82 14.06
N THR A 10 41.30 0.80 14.65
CA THR A 10 40.65 -0.46 15.01
C THR A 10 39.49 -0.22 15.98
N LEU A 11 39.68 0.64 16.98
CA LEU A 11 38.66 1.00 17.95
C LEU A 11 37.48 1.72 17.28
N ILE A 12 37.73 2.66 16.37
CA ILE A 12 36.67 3.38 15.64
C ILE A 12 35.80 2.39 14.85
N PHE A 13 36.42 1.46 14.10
CA PHE A 13 35.68 0.48 13.30
C PHE A 13 34.92 -0.57 14.12
N ILE A 14 35.24 -0.75 15.41
CA ILE A 14 34.52 -1.65 16.31
C ILE A 14 33.45 -0.89 17.10
N VAL A 15 33.85 0.19 17.76
CA VAL A 15 33.02 0.92 18.72
C VAL A 15 31.98 1.78 18.04
N CYS A 16 32.30 2.49 16.95
CA CYS A 16 31.33 3.37 16.29
C CYS A 16 30.14 2.58 15.71
N PRO A 17 30.35 1.45 15.02
CA PRO A 17 29.22 0.58 14.66
C PRO A 17 28.51 0.04 15.90
N LEU A 18 29.20 -0.38 16.96
CA LEU A 18 28.55 -0.92 18.15
C LEU A 18 27.70 0.12 18.90
N LEU A 19 28.06 1.40 18.88
CA LEU A 19 27.24 2.50 19.41
C LEU A 19 25.91 2.65 18.65
N ALA A 20 25.86 2.24 17.37
CA ALA A 20 24.61 2.17 16.61
C ALA A 20 23.65 1.09 17.14
N PHE A 21 24.16 0.13 17.92
CA PHE A 21 23.41 -1.00 18.45
C PHE A 21 22.78 -0.68 19.82
N LEU A 22 23.11 0.45 20.43
CA LEU A 22 22.48 0.86 21.68
C LEU A 22 20.98 1.07 21.47
N PRO A 23 20.12 0.36 22.23
CA PRO A 23 18.68 0.40 22.03
C PRO A 23 18.16 1.82 22.20
N ASP A 24 17.23 2.21 21.34
CA ASP A 24 16.41 3.38 21.55
C ASP A 24 15.46 3.03 22.71
N CYS A 25 15.74 3.55 23.90
CA CYS A 25 14.92 3.28 25.08
C CYS A 25 13.52 3.86 24.89
N ASN A 26 12.59 2.99 24.48
CA ASN A 26 11.21 3.36 24.17
C ASN A 26 10.43 3.88 25.40
N GLN A 27 10.88 3.56 26.62
CA GLN A 27 10.24 3.99 27.88
C GLN A 27 10.67 5.39 28.37
N LEU A 28 11.59 6.07 27.69
CA LEU A 28 12.09 7.38 28.14
C LEU A 28 11.26 8.54 27.56
N GLN A 29 11.15 9.63 28.32
CA GLN A 29 10.58 10.88 27.86
C GLN A 29 11.33 11.40 26.62
N ASP A 30 10.62 12.08 25.71
CA ASP A 30 11.15 12.45 24.39
C ASP A 30 12.36 13.39 24.46
N GLY A 31 12.42 14.28 25.46
CA GLY A 31 13.58 15.13 25.70
C GLY A 31 14.86 14.34 26.01
N PHE A 32 14.76 13.28 26.81
CA PHE A 32 15.91 12.44 27.18
C PHE A 32 16.41 11.63 25.97
N LYS A 33 15.51 11.20 25.08
CA LYS A 33 15.89 10.53 23.83
C LYS A 33 16.74 11.44 22.95
N ILE A 34 16.35 12.70 22.79
CA ILE A 34 17.11 13.68 22.00
C ILE A 34 18.49 13.90 22.61
N LEU A 35 18.55 14.06 23.94
CA LEU A 35 19.82 14.23 24.65
C LEU A 35 20.77 13.05 24.42
N LEU A 36 20.27 11.80 24.51
CA LEU A 36 21.08 10.61 24.27
C LEU A 36 21.64 10.58 22.85
N LYS A 37 20.85 10.99 21.84
CA LYS A 37 21.30 11.07 20.44
C LYS A 37 22.41 12.09 20.24
N ILE A 38 22.33 13.23 20.93
CA ILE A 38 23.37 14.26 20.94
C ILE A 38 24.64 13.69 21.57
N ILE A 39 24.53 13.09 22.75
CA ILE A 39 25.67 12.49 23.47
C ILE A 39 26.37 11.43 22.59
N LYS A 40 25.62 10.56 21.91
CA LYS A 40 26.19 9.58 20.97
C LYS A 40 27.03 10.26 19.88
N GLY A 41 26.51 11.34 19.29
CA GLY A 41 27.20 12.06 18.21
C GLY A 41 28.50 12.70 18.68
N LEU A 42 28.44 13.36 19.84
CA LEU A 42 29.61 13.95 20.49
C LEU A 42 30.65 12.88 20.87
N ALA A 43 30.21 11.73 21.40
CA ALA A 43 31.10 10.65 21.78
C ALA A 43 31.84 10.04 20.57
N ILE A 44 31.15 9.87 19.43
CA ILE A 44 31.75 9.32 18.20
C ILE A 44 32.90 10.21 17.72
N VAL A 45 32.66 11.52 17.61
CA VAL A 45 33.69 12.46 17.14
C VAL A 45 34.75 12.72 18.22
N GLY A 46 34.37 12.74 19.50
CA GLY A 46 35.31 12.85 20.62
C GLY A 46 36.30 11.69 20.65
N LEU A 47 35.83 10.47 20.35
CA LEU A 47 36.69 9.30 20.24
C LEU A 47 37.70 9.46 19.09
N SER A 48 37.24 9.90 17.91
CA SER A 48 38.13 10.19 16.79
C SER A 48 39.21 11.22 17.16
N LYS A 49 38.81 12.35 17.76
CA LYS A 49 39.74 13.42 18.16
C LYS A 49 40.76 12.97 19.22
N ALA A 50 40.42 12.01 20.08
CA ALA A 50 41.35 11.46 21.07
C ALA A 50 42.51 10.68 20.43
N PHE A 51 42.27 9.97 19.33
CA PHE A 51 43.29 9.17 18.64
C PHE A 51 43.93 9.89 17.43
N PHE A 52 43.19 10.81 16.81
CA PHE A 52 43.56 11.50 15.57
C PHE A 52 43.40 13.03 15.66
N PRO A 53 43.98 13.71 16.65
CA PRO A 53 43.76 15.15 16.86
C PRO A 53 44.20 16.04 15.67
N ALA A 54 45.19 15.59 14.90
CA ALA A 54 45.73 16.32 13.76
C ALA A 54 45.00 16.04 12.43
N ASN A 55 44.14 15.02 12.37
CA ASN A 55 43.58 14.49 11.12
C ASN A 55 42.04 14.56 11.17
N PRO A 56 41.45 15.73 10.84
CA PRO A 56 40.01 15.98 11.00
C PRO A 56 39.13 15.09 10.11
N GLU A 57 39.67 14.48 9.06
CA GLU A 57 38.96 13.53 8.20
C GLU A 57 38.50 12.26 8.94
N TRP A 58 39.17 11.87 10.02
CA TRP A 58 38.78 10.72 10.85
C TRP A 58 37.44 10.93 11.55
N ASP A 59 37.05 12.18 11.79
CA ASP A 59 35.75 12.51 12.39
C ASP A 59 34.61 12.08 11.45
N MET A 60 34.78 12.29 10.13
CA MET A 60 33.82 11.88 9.11
C MET A 60 33.81 10.36 8.92
N ILE A 61 34.98 9.72 8.99
CA ILE A 61 35.11 8.26 8.93
C ILE A 61 34.38 7.61 10.12
N ALA A 62 34.53 8.17 11.33
CA ALA A 62 33.86 7.67 12.52
C ALA A 62 32.32 7.79 12.41
N LEU A 63 31.82 8.92 11.90
CA LEU A 63 30.38 9.11 11.64
C LEU A 63 29.86 8.17 10.53
N ALA A 64 30.65 7.94 9.47
CA ALA A 64 30.31 6.98 8.43
C ALA A 64 30.26 5.54 8.97
N ALA A 65 31.21 5.14 9.83
CA ALA A 65 31.21 3.84 10.48
C ALA A 65 29.98 3.66 11.39
N TYR A 66 29.57 4.69 12.13
CA TYR A 66 28.32 4.67 12.89
C TYR A 66 27.09 4.51 11.98
N ALA A 67 27.00 5.28 10.88
CA ALA A 67 25.90 5.17 9.93
C ALA A 67 25.83 3.76 9.30
N PHE A 68 26.99 3.18 8.98
CA PHE A 68 27.09 1.80 8.48
C PHE A 68 26.64 0.77 9.51
N GLY A 69 26.97 0.97 10.80
CA GLY A 69 26.46 0.14 11.89
C GLY A 69 24.94 0.18 12.02
N ARG A 70 24.32 1.37 11.89
CA ARG A 70 22.85 1.51 11.88
C ARG A 70 22.22 0.78 10.70
N TYR A 71 22.85 0.87 9.52
CA TYR A 71 22.41 0.16 8.32
C TYR A 71 22.38 -1.37 8.53
N GLY A 72 23.40 -1.95 9.18
CA GLY A 72 23.43 -3.38 9.50
C GLY A 72 22.23 -3.87 10.33
N ARG A 73 21.58 -2.98 11.08
CA ARG A 73 20.34 -3.25 11.83
C ARG A 73 19.06 -2.77 11.17
N GLN A 74 19.13 -2.27 9.94
CA GLN A 74 18.00 -1.69 9.21
C GLN A 74 17.34 -0.50 9.94
N LEU A 75 18.09 0.17 10.83
CA LEU A 75 17.59 1.34 11.58
C LEU A 75 17.81 2.63 10.77
N PRO A 76 16.92 3.63 10.87
CA PRO A 76 17.15 4.93 10.25
C PRO A 76 18.42 5.57 10.81
N THR A 77 19.21 6.20 9.95
CA THR A 77 20.32 7.03 10.42
C THR A 77 19.77 8.22 11.19
N GLU A 78 20.33 8.49 12.37
CA GLU A 78 19.92 9.59 13.24
C GLU A 78 20.59 10.89 12.82
N LEU A 79 19.83 11.74 12.12
CA LEU A 79 20.32 13.05 11.69
C LEU A 79 20.80 13.89 12.89
N THR A 80 20.13 13.81 14.04
CA THR A 80 20.55 14.49 15.28
C THR A 80 21.93 14.06 15.78
N THR A 81 22.26 12.77 15.64
CA THR A 81 23.56 12.23 16.04
C THR A 81 24.65 12.68 15.07
N LEU A 82 24.37 12.66 13.77
CA LEU A 82 25.29 13.20 12.76
C LEU A 82 25.53 14.70 12.96
N LEU A 83 24.48 15.50 13.18
CA LEU A 83 24.59 16.93 13.41
C LEU A 83 25.34 17.26 14.71
N ALA A 84 25.11 16.51 15.79
CA ALA A 84 25.85 16.70 17.04
C ALA A 84 27.34 16.37 16.88
N GLY A 85 27.67 15.26 16.21
CA GLY A 85 29.06 14.92 15.89
C GLY A 85 29.71 15.97 14.99
N PHE A 86 29.02 16.41 13.94
CA PHE A 86 29.48 17.50 13.08
C PHE A 86 29.70 18.81 13.85
N GLY A 87 28.84 19.09 14.84
CA GLY A 87 28.99 20.19 15.80
C GLY A 87 30.32 20.17 16.54
N LEU A 88 30.74 19.00 17.00
CA LEU A 88 32.03 18.83 17.68
C LEU A 88 33.22 18.86 16.72
N HIS A 89 33.02 18.46 15.47
CA HIS A 89 34.06 18.48 14.44
C HIS A 89 34.49 19.92 14.12
N HIS A 90 33.53 20.78 13.74
CA HIS A 90 33.78 22.17 13.39
C HIS A 90 32.60 23.08 13.78
N PRO A 91 32.68 23.79 14.92
CA PRO A 91 31.53 24.49 15.49
C PRO A 91 31.03 25.64 14.62
N ILE A 92 31.93 26.32 13.89
CA ILE A 92 31.56 27.44 13.01
C ILE A 92 30.71 26.93 11.84
N SER A 93 31.12 25.85 11.17
CA SER A 93 30.33 25.28 10.07
C SER A 93 29.00 24.73 10.59
N ALA A 94 29.00 24.10 11.76
CA ALA A 94 27.78 23.59 12.38
C ALA A 94 26.78 24.69 12.74
N ALA A 95 27.25 25.88 13.13
CA ALA A 95 26.39 27.04 13.38
C ALA A 95 25.58 27.48 12.14
N PHE A 96 26.05 27.16 10.93
CA PHE A 96 25.26 27.35 9.70
C PHE A 96 24.45 26.11 9.35
N VAL A 97 25.03 24.91 9.45
CA VAL A 97 24.37 23.66 9.04
C VAL A 97 23.13 23.36 9.90
N ILE A 98 23.23 23.48 11.23
CA ILE A 98 22.17 23.08 12.15
C ILE A 98 20.90 23.96 11.97
N PRO A 99 20.97 25.30 11.99
CA PRO A 99 19.79 26.14 11.79
C PRO A 99 19.18 25.99 10.41
N LEU A 100 19.99 25.91 9.35
CA LEU A 100 19.49 25.72 7.99
C LEU A 100 18.82 24.35 7.82
N THR A 101 19.36 23.32 8.47
CA THR A 101 18.71 22.00 8.52
C THR A 101 17.39 22.07 9.28
N PHE A 102 17.33 22.79 10.40
CA PHE A 102 16.10 22.99 11.16
C PHE A 102 15.04 23.74 10.35
N ILE A 103 15.41 24.83 9.67
CA ILE A 103 14.52 25.56 8.75
C ILE A 103 14.07 24.63 7.61
N GLY A 104 14.99 23.85 7.05
CA GLY A 104 14.70 22.85 6.03
C GLY A 104 13.69 21.80 6.51
N THR A 105 13.79 21.33 7.76
CA THR A 105 12.80 20.41 8.32
C THR A 105 11.40 21.02 8.46
N THR A 106 11.30 22.34 8.62
CA THR A 106 10.01 23.05 8.69
C THR A 106 9.44 23.35 7.30
N LEU A 107 10.30 23.68 6.32
CA LEU A 107 9.88 24.04 4.97
C LEU A 107 9.59 22.82 4.09
N PHE A 108 10.41 21.77 4.19
CA PHE A 108 10.22 20.56 3.40
C PHE A 108 9.21 19.64 4.08
N ARG A 109 8.09 19.39 3.40
CA ARG A 109 7.03 18.49 3.88
C ARG A 109 7.50 17.04 4.03
N SER A 110 8.64 16.66 3.44
CA SER A 110 9.20 15.30 3.57
C SER A 110 10.46 15.26 4.45
N PRO A 111 10.53 14.34 5.43
CA PRO A 111 11.70 14.18 6.30
C PRO A 111 12.92 13.63 5.57
N GLN A 112 12.73 13.09 4.37
CA GLN A 112 13.83 12.62 3.53
C GLN A 112 14.52 13.79 2.83
N GLN A 113 13.77 14.75 2.26
CA GLN A 113 14.35 15.92 1.60
C GLN A 113 15.19 16.76 2.57
N SER A 114 14.73 16.96 3.81
CA SER A 114 15.49 17.73 4.81
C SER A 114 16.84 17.09 5.17
N ARG A 115 16.94 15.75 5.15
CA ARG A 115 18.21 15.03 5.35
C ARG A 115 19.17 15.23 4.20
N TRP A 116 18.70 15.13 2.95
CA TRP A 116 19.54 15.37 1.78
C TRP A 116 20.11 16.78 1.78
N VAL A 117 19.28 17.76 2.15
CA VAL A 117 19.71 19.15 2.32
C VAL A 117 20.78 19.27 3.40
N ALA A 118 20.59 18.62 4.56
CA ALA A 118 21.58 18.63 5.64
C ALA A 118 22.93 18.03 5.21
N LEU A 119 22.92 16.87 4.54
CA LEU A 119 24.13 16.19 4.07
C LEU A 119 24.86 17.00 3.00
N ALA A 120 24.12 17.55 2.03
CA ALA A 120 24.68 18.42 0.99
C ALA A 120 25.30 19.67 1.62
N LEU A 121 24.63 20.27 2.60
CA LEU A 121 25.11 21.47 3.29
C LEU A 121 26.39 21.18 4.10
N MET A 122 26.51 20.01 4.74
CA MET A 122 27.76 19.61 5.41
C MET A 122 28.94 19.56 4.44
N VAL A 123 28.76 18.96 3.25
CA VAL A 123 29.80 18.89 2.21
C VAL A 123 30.19 20.30 1.74
N VAL A 124 29.20 21.13 1.40
CA VAL A 124 29.44 22.50 0.91
C VAL A 124 30.14 23.34 1.97
N MET A 125 29.72 23.27 3.23
CA MET A 125 30.34 24.03 4.31
C MET A 125 31.77 23.57 4.57
N ASN A 126 32.06 22.26 4.58
CA ASN A 126 33.45 21.78 4.73
C ASN A 126 34.33 22.22 3.56
N ALA A 127 33.81 22.20 2.32
CA ALA A 127 34.54 22.69 1.15
C ALA A 127 34.80 24.20 1.20
N ALA A 128 33.84 24.99 1.70
CA ALA A 128 33.97 26.44 1.81
C ALA A 128 34.95 26.87 2.92
N PHE A 129 34.90 26.23 4.09
CA PHE A 129 35.72 26.60 5.24
C PHE A 129 37.10 25.95 5.26
N GLN A 130 37.27 24.78 4.64
CA GLN A 130 38.54 24.04 4.60
C GLN A 130 38.90 23.56 3.18
N PRO A 131 38.99 24.46 2.18
CA PRO A 131 39.18 24.09 0.77
C PRO A 131 40.49 23.36 0.48
N ARG A 132 41.51 23.58 1.33
CA ARG A 132 42.84 22.93 1.19
C ARG A 132 42.86 21.49 1.71
N ASN A 133 41.88 21.08 2.50
CA ASN A 133 41.80 19.73 3.04
C ASN A 133 40.87 18.87 2.16
N SER A 134 41.39 18.45 1.01
CA SER A 134 40.65 17.60 0.07
C SER A 134 40.24 16.26 0.68
N ALA A 135 41.07 15.70 1.57
CA ALA A 135 40.75 14.47 2.28
C ALA A 135 39.47 14.60 3.12
N LEU A 136 39.31 15.71 3.86
CA LEU A 136 38.09 15.96 4.64
C LEU A 136 36.84 16.06 3.76
N ILE A 137 36.94 16.78 2.63
CA ILE A 137 35.82 16.95 1.70
C ILE A 137 35.41 15.60 1.12
N VAL A 138 36.37 14.81 0.65
CA VAL A 138 36.13 13.46 0.11
C VAL A 138 35.49 12.57 1.18
N MET A 139 35.98 12.57 2.42
CA MET A 139 35.40 11.75 3.48
C MET A 139 33.99 12.21 3.89
N THR A 140 33.69 13.50 3.79
CA THR A 140 32.34 14.02 4.02
C THR A 140 31.38 13.56 2.91
N ILE A 141 31.84 13.54 1.65
CA ILE A 141 31.08 12.99 0.52
C ILE A 141 30.84 11.49 0.71
N VAL A 142 31.87 10.73 1.12
CA VAL A 142 31.71 9.30 1.40
C VAL A 142 30.71 9.08 2.52
N MET A 143 30.79 9.82 3.63
CA MET A 143 29.84 9.74 4.74
C MET A 143 28.42 10.02 4.26
N ALA A 144 28.20 11.11 3.52
CA ALA A 144 26.90 11.44 2.94
C ALA A 144 26.39 10.31 2.02
N GLY A 145 27.26 9.77 1.17
CA GLY A 145 26.96 8.64 0.29
C GLY A 145 26.54 7.38 1.06
N VAL A 146 27.24 7.03 2.14
CA VAL A 146 26.89 5.88 2.99
C VAL A 146 25.52 6.08 3.64
N VAL A 147 25.24 7.26 4.18
CA VAL A 147 23.94 7.58 4.80
C VAL A 147 22.82 7.50 3.76
N SER A 148 23.02 8.11 2.60
CA SER A 148 22.07 8.12 1.49
C SER A 148 21.81 6.73 0.92
N TRP A 149 22.86 5.94 0.70
CA TRP A 149 22.76 4.57 0.21
C TRP A 149 22.04 3.67 1.21
N GLY A 150 22.37 3.79 2.50
CA GLY A 150 21.71 3.05 3.57
C GLY A 150 20.21 3.35 3.65
N ASP A 151 19.83 4.64 3.55
CA ASP A 151 18.43 5.04 3.54
C ASP A 151 17.69 4.54 2.29
N GLN A 152 18.29 4.60 1.09
CA GLN A 152 17.69 4.08 -0.15
C GLN A 152 17.48 2.56 -0.09
N LYS A 153 18.51 1.79 0.30
CA LYS A 153 18.42 0.33 0.41
C LYS A 153 17.38 -0.11 1.44
N ARG A 154 17.21 0.67 2.51
CA ARG A 154 16.17 0.43 3.49
C ARG A 154 14.78 0.69 2.92
N THR A 155 14.58 1.77 2.16
CA THR A 155 13.30 2.01 1.47
C THR A 155 13.00 0.86 0.50
N GLU A 156 13.96 0.43 -0.32
CA GLU A 156 13.80 -0.73 -1.21
C GLU A 156 13.45 -2.02 -0.45
N THR A 157 14.14 -2.28 0.67
CA THR A 157 13.90 -3.46 1.51
C THR A 157 12.56 -3.38 2.24
N ALA A 158 12.18 -2.20 2.72
CA ALA A 158 10.88 -1.94 3.34
C ALA A 158 9.75 -2.07 2.30
N THR A 159 9.92 -1.62 1.06
CA THR A 159 8.95 -1.82 -0.02
C THR A 159 8.87 -3.28 -0.46
N ARG A 160 9.99 -4.01 -0.50
CA ARG A 160 10.02 -5.44 -0.86
C ARG A 160 9.51 -6.34 0.26
N THR A 161 9.75 -5.95 1.51
CA THR A 161 9.22 -6.62 2.70
C THR A 161 7.76 -6.25 2.89
N ALA A 162 7.34 -5.00 2.68
CA ALA A 162 5.93 -4.62 2.58
C ALA A 162 5.22 -5.47 1.53
N LYS A 163 5.73 -5.56 0.29
CA LYS A 163 5.17 -6.45 -0.75
C LYS A 163 5.21 -7.96 -0.44
N LYS A 164 6.00 -8.43 0.53
CA LYS A 164 6.10 -9.88 0.87
C LYS A 164 5.39 -10.21 2.20
N THR A 165 5.27 -9.24 3.08
CA THR A 165 4.59 -9.24 4.38
C THR A 165 3.12 -8.81 4.21
N GLU A 166 2.78 -8.02 3.20
CA GLU A 166 1.40 -7.80 2.70
C GLU A 166 0.77 -9.10 2.20
N TYR A 167 1.58 -10.03 1.68
CA TYR A 167 1.09 -11.36 1.24
C TYR A 167 1.11 -12.43 2.34
N ARG A 168 1.69 -12.19 3.53
CA ARG A 168 1.86 -13.27 4.52
C ARG A 168 1.75 -12.90 6.01
N ALA A 169 1.76 -11.63 6.39
CA ALA A 169 1.67 -11.18 7.79
C ALA A 169 0.49 -10.25 8.10
N PHE A 170 -0.50 -10.18 7.21
CA PHE A 170 -1.86 -9.74 7.56
C PHE A 170 -2.57 -10.81 8.40
N ARG A 171 -2.09 -11.04 9.63
CA ARG A 171 -2.85 -11.55 10.79
C ARG A 171 -2.18 -11.10 12.09
N PRO A 172 -2.68 -10.02 12.72
CA PRO A 172 -3.10 -10.13 14.12
C PRO A 172 -4.44 -9.43 14.41
N ALA A 173 -5.09 -9.88 15.49
CA ALA A 173 -6.45 -9.55 15.92
C ALA A 173 -6.86 -8.07 15.70
N GLY A 174 -7.92 -7.87 14.90
CA GLY A 174 -8.39 -6.55 14.44
C GLY A 174 -8.28 -6.32 12.93
N THR A 175 -7.88 -7.34 12.15
CA THR A 175 -7.68 -7.24 10.70
C THR A 175 -9.01 -7.21 9.93
N ILE A 176 -9.22 -6.17 9.14
CA ILE A 176 -10.32 -6.03 8.19
C ILE A 176 -10.31 -7.24 7.24
N ALA A 177 -11.45 -7.91 7.09
CA ALA A 177 -11.54 -9.11 6.28
C ALA A 177 -11.30 -8.81 4.80
N THR A 178 -10.83 -9.80 4.04
CA THR A 178 -10.56 -9.66 2.61
C THR A 178 -11.46 -10.58 1.80
N LEU A 179 -11.61 -10.30 0.50
CA LEU A 179 -12.27 -11.23 -0.43
C LEU A 179 -11.47 -12.52 -0.67
N ASP A 180 -10.24 -12.63 -0.18
CA ASP A 180 -9.46 -13.87 -0.20
C ASP A 180 -9.83 -14.81 0.97
N ASP A 181 -10.48 -14.28 2.01
CA ASP A 181 -10.87 -15.04 3.19
C ASP A 181 -12.13 -15.88 2.98
N ALA A 182 -12.28 -16.94 3.78
CA ALA A 182 -13.53 -17.71 3.85
C ALA A 182 -14.58 -16.94 4.67
N LEU A 183 -15.33 -16.08 4.00
CA LEU A 183 -16.36 -15.25 4.62
C LEU A 183 -17.63 -16.04 4.99
N LYS A 184 -18.26 -15.68 6.11
CA LYS A 184 -19.53 -16.26 6.56
C LYS A 184 -20.68 -15.37 6.10
N LEU A 185 -21.68 -15.97 5.46
CA LEU A 185 -22.85 -15.28 4.95
C LEU A 185 -23.54 -14.41 6.02
N GLN A 186 -23.74 -14.97 7.22
CA GLN A 186 -24.44 -14.27 8.31
C GLN A 186 -23.72 -13.01 8.80
N LYS A 187 -22.42 -12.84 8.49
CA LYS A 187 -21.62 -11.70 8.94
C LYS A 187 -21.29 -10.74 7.80
N ALA A 188 -20.91 -11.29 6.64
CA ALA A 188 -20.41 -10.52 5.51
C ALA A 188 -21.47 -10.18 4.47
N GLY A 189 -22.67 -10.76 4.55
CA GLY A 189 -23.74 -10.56 3.58
C GLY A 189 -23.51 -11.30 2.26
N HIS A 190 -24.49 -11.17 1.36
CA HIS A 190 -24.54 -11.94 0.12
C HIS A 190 -23.42 -11.60 -0.86
N LEU A 191 -23.21 -10.32 -1.14
CA LEU A 191 -22.25 -9.85 -2.15
C LEU A 191 -20.81 -10.26 -1.78
N ALA A 192 -20.37 -9.94 -0.57
CA ALA A 192 -19.01 -10.25 -0.11
C ALA A 192 -18.75 -11.76 -0.13
N THR A 193 -19.69 -12.56 0.36
CA THR A 193 -19.54 -14.03 0.43
C THR A 193 -19.53 -14.66 -0.97
N ALA A 194 -20.34 -14.13 -1.89
CA ALA A 194 -20.35 -14.57 -3.29
C ALA A 194 -19.00 -14.27 -3.97
N LEU A 195 -18.54 -13.03 -3.89
CA LEU A 195 -17.26 -12.62 -4.46
C LEU A 195 -16.08 -13.40 -3.88
N ALA A 196 -16.04 -13.59 -2.56
CA ALA A 196 -14.97 -14.36 -1.92
C ALA A 196 -15.00 -15.84 -2.30
N SER A 197 -16.18 -16.42 -2.52
CA SER A 197 -16.30 -17.83 -2.96
C SER A 197 -15.84 -18.01 -4.40
N LEU A 198 -16.23 -17.10 -5.30
CA LEU A 198 -15.76 -17.09 -6.68
C LEU A 198 -14.26 -16.82 -6.79
N LYS A 199 -13.72 -15.89 -5.99
CA LYS A 199 -12.28 -15.58 -6.01
C LYS A 199 -11.45 -16.81 -5.62
N ARG A 200 -11.88 -17.55 -4.60
CA ARG A 200 -11.28 -18.84 -4.20
C ARG A 200 -11.44 -19.94 -5.25
N ALA A 201 -12.44 -19.84 -6.12
CA ALA A 201 -12.61 -20.71 -7.28
C ALA A 201 -11.81 -20.23 -8.51
N ASN A 202 -10.84 -19.32 -8.33
CA ASN A 202 -9.96 -18.75 -9.37
C ASN A 202 -10.68 -17.93 -10.45
N PHE A 203 -11.84 -17.36 -10.14
CA PHE A 203 -12.46 -16.37 -11.02
C PHE A 203 -11.72 -15.02 -10.94
N PRO A 204 -11.65 -14.26 -12.05
CA PRO A 204 -11.00 -12.95 -12.08
C PRO A 204 -11.87 -11.93 -11.34
N ILE A 205 -11.61 -11.75 -10.04
CA ILE A 205 -12.30 -10.80 -9.18
C ILE A 205 -11.31 -9.77 -8.68
N VAL A 206 -11.71 -8.50 -8.74
CA VAL A 206 -10.92 -7.38 -8.24
C VAL A 206 -10.72 -7.54 -6.73
N SER A 207 -9.48 -7.38 -6.27
CA SER A 207 -9.17 -7.42 -4.84
C SER A 207 -10.01 -6.42 -4.07
N GLY A 208 -10.50 -6.85 -2.92
CA GLY A 208 -11.39 -6.05 -2.11
C GLY A 208 -11.33 -6.45 -0.64
N TRP A 209 -11.82 -5.53 0.18
CA TRP A 209 -11.87 -5.65 1.62
C TRP A 209 -13.31 -5.60 2.08
N VAL A 210 -13.57 -6.20 3.24
CA VAL A 210 -14.88 -6.32 3.84
C VAL A 210 -14.82 -5.71 5.23
N LEU A 211 -15.52 -4.60 5.39
CA LEU A 211 -15.62 -3.87 6.64
C LEU A 211 -16.90 -4.28 7.38
N TYR A 212 -16.75 -4.77 8.61
CA TYR A 212 -17.89 -5.08 9.48
C TYR A 212 -18.28 -3.87 10.35
N PRO A 213 -19.50 -3.87 10.92
CA PRO A 213 -19.88 -2.86 11.90
C PRO A 213 -18.94 -2.88 13.10
N GLY A 214 -18.35 -1.73 13.43
CA GLY A 214 -17.42 -1.58 14.55
C GLY A 214 -15.95 -1.91 14.23
N ASP A 215 -15.63 -2.35 13.00
CA ASP A 215 -14.24 -2.42 12.55
C ASP A 215 -13.64 -1.01 12.43
N ASP A 216 -12.34 -0.89 12.70
CA ASP A 216 -11.58 0.35 12.48
C ASP A 216 -11.26 0.48 10.98
N PRO A 217 -11.75 1.51 10.27
CA PRO A 217 -11.44 1.72 8.86
C PRO A 217 -10.08 2.41 8.62
N ASP A 218 -9.39 2.97 9.64
CA ASP A 218 -8.07 3.63 9.51
C ASP A 218 -7.03 2.84 8.72
N PRO A 219 -6.91 1.51 8.88
CA PRO A 219 -6.00 0.70 8.06
C PRO A 219 -6.35 0.71 6.56
N LEU A 220 -7.64 0.73 6.20
CA LEU A 220 -8.06 0.83 4.79
C LEU A 220 -7.72 2.19 4.21
N PHE A 221 -7.84 3.26 4.99
CA PHE A 221 -7.48 4.61 4.54
C PHE A 221 -6.01 4.72 4.17
N GLN A 222 -5.13 4.19 5.02
CA GLN A 222 -3.68 4.24 4.79
C GLN A 222 -3.29 3.43 3.56
N LEU A 223 -4.00 2.33 3.30
CA LEU A 223 -3.75 1.43 2.18
C LEU A 223 -4.28 1.99 0.84
N LEU A 224 -5.51 2.50 0.82
CA LEU A 224 -6.20 2.85 -0.42
C LEU A 224 -5.99 4.29 -0.87
N GLN A 225 -5.77 5.23 0.05
CA GLN A 225 -5.55 6.67 -0.24
C GLN A 225 -6.48 7.23 -1.34
N PRO A 226 -7.81 7.16 -1.17
CA PRO A 226 -8.77 7.49 -2.23
C PRO A 226 -8.56 8.90 -2.78
N SER A 227 -8.48 8.99 -4.10
CA SER A 227 -8.24 10.26 -4.82
C SER A 227 -9.06 10.31 -6.11
N ARG A 228 -9.11 11.47 -6.77
CA ARG A 228 -9.76 11.59 -8.10
C ARG A 228 -9.11 10.70 -9.18
N ARG A 229 -7.82 10.36 -9.02
CA ARG A 229 -7.10 9.50 -9.96
C ARG A 229 -7.26 8.02 -9.63
N GLU A 230 -7.41 7.71 -8.35
CA GLU A 230 -7.59 6.37 -7.81
C GLU A 230 -8.86 6.35 -6.94
N PRO A 231 -10.05 6.38 -7.57
CA PRO A 231 -11.30 6.29 -6.84
C PRO A 231 -11.48 4.89 -6.23
N VAL A 232 -12.27 4.84 -5.17
CA VAL A 232 -12.65 3.61 -4.48
C VAL A 232 -14.16 3.44 -4.56
N ILE A 233 -14.62 2.22 -4.78
CA ILE A 233 -16.03 1.87 -4.76
C ILE A 233 -16.35 1.22 -3.42
N ILE A 234 -17.37 1.74 -2.74
CA ILE A 234 -17.97 1.13 -1.56
C ILE A 234 -19.32 0.56 -1.95
N ARG A 235 -19.53 -0.74 -1.68
CA ARG A 235 -20.76 -1.48 -1.95
C ARG A 235 -21.32 -2.07 -0.68
N VAL A 236 -22.64 -1.99 -0.52
CA VAL A 236 -23.34 -2.59 0.63
C VAL A 236 -23.50 -4.10 0.41
N SER A 237 -23.09 -4.90 1.39
CA SER A 237 -23.26 -6.35 1.41
C SER A 237 -24.06 -6.75 2.64
N ALA A 238 -25.34 -6.99 2.43
CA ALA A 238 -26.28 -7.33 3.48
C ALA A 238 -26.78 -8.78 3.36
N VAL A 239 -27.23 -9.36 4.48
CA VAL A 239 -27.90 -10.67 4.50
C VAL A 239 -29.33 -10.56 3.96
N GLU A 240 -30.00 -9.46 4.30
CA GLU A 240 -31.29 -9.10 3.71
C GLU A 240 -31.05 -8.09 2.59
N GLN A 241 -31.95 -8.02 1.62
CA GLN A 241 -31.78 -7.07 0.52
C GLN A 241 -31.73 -5.64 1.07
N PRO A 242 -30.64 -4.89 0.82
CA PRO A 242 -30.55 -3.52 1.30
C PRO A 242 -31.62 -2.69 0.59
N ASN A 243 -32.30 -1.80 1.32
CA ASN A 243 -33.28 -0.88 0.77
C ASN A 243 -32.72 0.09 -0.29
N LEU A 244 -31.39 0.14 -0.45
CA LEU A 244 -30.68 1.12 -1.28
C LEU A 244 -29.53 0.44 -2.02
N ASP A 245 -29.47 0.67 -3.33
CA ASP A 245 -28.39 0.21 -4.21
C ASP A 245 -27.25 1.24 -4.18
N TYR A 246 -26.41 1.18 -3.15
CA TYR A 246 -25.30 2.11 -2.97
C TYR A 246 -24.02 1.56 -3.60
N ASN A 247 -23.81 1.88 -4.87
CA ASN A 247 -22.49 1.87 -5.50
C ASN A 247 -21.90 3.28 -5.37
N LEU A 248 -21.24 3.56 -4.25
CA LEU A 248 -20.67 4.88 -3.98
C LEU A 248 -19.24 4.96 -4.50
N GLU A 249 -18.99 5.88 -5.43
CA GLU A 249 -17.66 6.22 -5.88
C GLU A 249 -17.06 7.30 -5.00
N ILE A 250 -15.91 6.98 -4.40
CA ILE A 250 -15.25 7.81 -3.42
C ILE A 250 -13.92 8.31 -3.97
N THR A 251 -13.81 9.63 -4.06
CA THR A 251 -12.64 10.33 -4.64
C THR A 251 -11.84 11.14 -3.60
N SER A 252 -12.21 11.05 -2.33
CA SER A 252 -11.51 11.74 -1.23
C SER A 252 -11.67 10.99 0.09
N ILE A 253 -10.73 11.22 1.01
CA ILE A 253 -10.73 10.62 2.35
C ILE A 253 -11.97 11.03 3.16
N ASN A 254 -12.38 12.29 3.10
CA ASN A 254 -13.57 12.76 3.86
C ASN A 254 -14.84 12.10 3.34
N ALA A 255 -15.02 12.02 2.02
CA ALA A 255 -16.17 11.36 1.42
C ALA A 255 -16.25 9.87 1.75
N PHE A 256 -15.11 9.22 1.99
CA PHE A 256 -15.06 7.82 2.38
C PHE A 256 -15.60 7.59 3.80
N TRP A 257 -15.22 8.45 4.76
CA TRP A 257 -15.76 8.41 6.12
C TRP A 257 -17.27 8.64 6.13
N ASP A 258 -17.71 9.69 5.45
CA ASP A 258 -19.12 10.04 5.36
C ASP A 258 -19.93 8.89 4.75
N ALA A 259 -19.41 8.25 3.70
CA ALA A 259 -20.05 7.10 3.06
C ALA A 259 -20.16 5.89 3.99
N ILE A 260 -19.11 5.55 4.75
CA ILE A 260 -19.16 4.42 5.71
C ILE A 260 -20.22 4.67 6.78
N VAL A 261 -20.21 5.86 7.38
CA VAL A 261 -21.17 6.23 8.43
C VAL A 261 -22.58 6.18 7.87
N GLN A 262 -22.82 6.80 6.71
CA GLN A 262 -24.12 6.81 6.06
C GLN A 262 -24.63 5.40 5.74
N CYS A 263 -23.76 4.50 5.23
CA CYS A 263 -24.16 3.14 4.92
C CYS A 263 -24.54 2.32 6.17
N PHE A 264 -23.78 2.46 7.27
CA PHE A 264 -24.11 1.75 8.51
C PHE A 264 -25.33 2.34 9.23
N GLU A 265 -25.51 3.66 9.21
CA GLU A 265 -26.70 4.30 9.77
C GLU A 265 -27.98 3.93 9.01
N ALA A 266 -27.92 3.90 7.68
CA ALA A 266 -29.05 3.51 6.83
C ALA A 266 -29.50 2.05 7.05
N GLN A 267 -28.64 1.22 7.66
CA GLN A 267 -28.84 -0.22 7.84
C GLN A 267 -28.74 -0.64 9.31
N ARG A 268 -29.08 0.25 10.25
CA ARG A 268 -28.89 0.06 11.69
C ARG A 268 -29.53 -1.21 12.27
N ASN A 269 -30.57 -1.75 11.63
CA ASN A 269 -31.32 -2.91 12.09
C ASN A 269 -31.00 -4.22 11.34
N SER A 270 -30.08 -4.19 10.38
CA SER A 270 -29.72 -5.34 9.55
C SER A 270 -28.24 -5.68 9.70
N THR A 271 -27.89 -6.96 9.52
CA THR A 271 -26.49 -7.36 9.50
C THR A 271 -25.90 -7.02 8.14
N VAL A 272 -25.11 -5.94 8.13
CA VAL A 272 -24.51 -5.37 6.92
C VAL A 272 -23.01 -5.29 7.07
N ALA A 273 -22.30 -5.66 6.02
CA ALA A 273 -20.89 -5.38 5.82
C ALA A 273 -20.73 -4.50 4.57
N LEU A 274 -19.60 -3.81 4.47
CA LEU A 274 -19.26 -3.00 3.31
C LEU A 274 -18.14 -3.68 2.53
N VAL A 275 -18.33 -3.86 1.23
CA VAL A 275 -17.28 -4.31 0.32
C VAL A 275 -16.62 -3.06 -0.26
N VAL A 276 -15.32 -2.92 -0.02
CA VAL A 276 -14.49 -1.81 -0.49
C VAL A 276 -13.55 -2.33 -1.56
N GLN A 277 -13.59 -1.77 -2.76
CA GLN A 277 -12.77 -2.18 -3.90
C GLN A 277 -12.20 -0.96 -4.63
N PRO A 278 -10.98 -1.03 -5.19
CA PRO A 278 -10.50 0.02 -6.07
C PRO A 278 -11.43 0.12 -7.29
N LYS A 279 -11.74 1.33 -7.73
CA LYS A 279 -12.51 1.52 -8.95
C LYS A 279 -11.66 1.06 -10.13
N HIS A 280 -12.21 0.10 -10.87
CA HIS A 280 -11.67 -0.27 -12.17
C HIS A 280 -12.27 0.61 -13.25
N TRP A 281 -11.52 0.94 -14.29
CA TRP A 281 -11.96 1.79 -15.41
C TRP A 281 -12.23 0.93 -16.64
N PRO A 282 -13.45 0.38 -16.79
CA PRO A 282 -13.75 -0.52 -17.90
C PRO A 282 -13.97 0.22 -19.21
N VAL A 283 -13.59 -0.43 -20.29
CA VAL A 283 -14.02 -0.10 -21.66
C VAL A 283 -15.46 -0.57 -21.88
N PHE A 284 -15.80 -1.75 -21.36
CA PHE A 284 -17.14 -2.32 -21.39
C PHE A 284 -17.52 -2.84 -20.01
N TYR A 285 -18.78 -2.67 -19.61
CA TYR A 285 -19.28 -3.25 -18.37
C TYR A 285 -20.73 -3.67 -18.55
N GLY A 286 -21.24 -4.51 -17.65
CA GLY A 286 -22.66 -4.81 -17.68
C GLY A 286 -23.05 -5.98 -16.83
N THR A 287 -24.15 -6.63 -17.23
CA THR A 287 -24.79 -7.67 -16.45
C THR A 287 -25.11 -8.86 -17.31
N ALA A 288 -24.94 -10.06 -16.76
CA ALA A 288 -25.35 -11.30 -17.37
C ALA A 288 -26.30 -12.04 -16.42
N ARG A 289 -27.43 -12.53 -16.92
CA ARG A 289 -28.39 -13.32 -16.14
C ARG A 289 -28.85 -14.55 -16.91
N ALA A 290 -29.13 -15.63 -16.20
CA ALA A 290 -29.82 -16.78 -16.78
C ALA A 290 -31.31 -16.45 -16.92
N ILE A 291 -31.88 -16.70 -18.10
CA ILE A 291 -33.30 -16.39 -18.39
C ILE A 291 -34.22 -17.38 -17.66
N ALA A 292 -33.80 -18.64 -17.53
CA ALA A 292 -34.44 -19.62 -16.68
C ALA A 292 -33.40 -20.57 -16.05
N PRO A 293 -33.67 -21.15 -14.87
CA PRO A 293 -32.71 -22.01 -14.15
C PRO A 293 -32.34 -23.30 -14.89
N ASP A 294 -33.17 -23.72 -15.83
CA ASP A 294 -33.09 -24.93 -16.64
C ASP A 294 -32.61 -24.66 -18.08
N THR A 295 -32.82 -23.44 -18.58
CA THR A 295 -32.33 -23.04 -19.90
C THR A 295 -30.91 -22.51 -19.77
N SER A 296 -29.96 -23.12 -20.47
CA SER A 296 -28.59 -22.59 -20.62
C SER A 296 -28.53 -21.26 -21.40
N THR A 297 -29.64 -20.50 -21.49
CA THR A 297 -29.71 -19.22 -22.21
C THR A 297 -29.35 -18.09 -21.26
N LEU A 298 -28.36 -17.28 -21.67
CA LEU A 298 -27.95 -16.09 -20.94
C LEU A 298 -28.44 -14.83 -21.65
N GLU A 299 -28.96 -13.89 -20.86
CA GLU A 299 -29.16 -12.53 -21.30
C GLU A 299 -28.00 -11.67 -20.79
N VAL A 300 -27.24 -11.10 -21.74
CA VAL A 300 -26.08 -10.25 -21.47
C VAL A 300 -26.41 -8.82 -21.90
N THR A 301 -26.49 -7.93 -20.92
CA THR A 301 -26.59 -6.48 -21.12
C THR A 301 -25.21 -5.86 -21.08
N VAL A 302 -24.85 -5.11 -22.11
CA VAL A 302 -23.58 -4.39 -22.24
C VAL A 302 -23.87 -2.89 -22.18
N TYR A 303 -23.07 -2.19 -21.38
CA TYR A 303 -23.00 -0.74 -21.30
C TYR A 303 -21.61 -0.32 -21.81
N SER A 304 -21.60 0.67 -22.70
CA SER A 304 -20.40 1.36 -23.16
C SER A 304 -20.55 2.86 -22.89
N GLU A 305 -19.42 3.53 -22.69
CA GLU A 305 -19.40 4.95 -22.35
C GLU A 305 -20.07 5.79 -23.46
N GLY A 306 -21.14 6.52 -23.09
CA GLY A 306 -21.88 7.39 -24.01
C GLY A 306 -22.92 6.71 -24.90
N ALA A 307 -23.15 5.39 -24.77
CA ALA A 307 -24.16 4.68 -25.55
C ALA A 307 -25.32 4.14 -24.68
N ALA A 308 -26.45 3.84 -25.33
CA ALA A 308 -27.56 3.16 -24.68
C ALA A 308 -27.20 1.69 -24.36
N PRO A 309 -27.70 1.12 -23.26
CA PRO A 309 -27.47 -0.29 -22.94
C PRO A 309 -28.01 -1.20 -24.04
N THR A 310 -27.21 -2.18 -24.44
CA THR A 310 -27.57 -3.16 -25.48
C THR A 310 -27.70 -4.54 -24.85
N THR A 311 -28.83 -5.20 -25.06
CA THR A 311 -29.13 -6.52 -24.47
C THR A 311 -29.07 -7.61 -25.54
N HIS A 312 -28.27 -8.65 -25.29
CA HIS A 312 -28.09 -9.80 -26.17
C HIS A 312 -28.53 -11.08 -25.48
N GLN A 313 -29.37 -11.87 -26.15
CA GLN A 313 -29.67 -13.22 -25.72
C GLN A 313 -28.69 -14.19 -26.40
N LEU A 314 -28.00 -14.99 -25.60
CA LEU A 314 -26.97 -15.91 -26.02
C LEU A 314 -27.38 -17.33 -25.64
N GLN A 315 -27.30 -18.25 -26.60
CA GLN A 315 -27.52 -19.68 -26.40
C GLN A 315 -26.22 -20.44 -26.62
N PRO A 316 -25.97 -21.53 -25.86
CA PRO A 316 -24.82 -22.38 -26.09
C PRO A 316 -25.04 -23.14 -27.40
N LEU A 317 -24.00 -23.20 -28.23
CA LEU A 317 -24.03 -23.99 -29.45
C LEU A 317 -24.08 -25.47 -29.06
N ALA A 318 -25.03 -26.21 -29.63
CA ALA A 318 -25.12 -27.67 -29.47
C ALA A 318 -23.98 -28.35 -30.25
N SER A 319 -22.76 -28.28 -29.72
CA SER A 319 -21.59 -29.05 -30.17
C SER A 319 -20.89 -29.63 -28.94
N GLU A 320 -20.15 -30.74 -29.12
CA GLU A 320 -19.48 -31.50 -28.03
C GLU A 320 -18.62 -30.63 -27.09
N ASP A 321 -18.14 -29.47 -27.56
CA ASP A 321 -17.54 -28.43 -26.73
C ASP A 321 -18.54 -27.30 -26.42
N ALA A 322 -19.20 -27.37 -25.26
CA ALA A 322 -20.19 -26.42 -24.75
C ALA A 322 -19.63 -25.02 -24.38
N THR A 323 -18.64 -24.52 -25.12
CA THR A 323 -17.94 -23.24 -24.86
C THR A 323 -18.28 -22.14 -25.87
N THR A 324 -18.96 -22.47 -26.96
CA THR A 324 -19.29 -21.55 -28.06
C THR A 324 -20.70 -21.00 -27.89
N TRP A 325 -20.88 -19.68 -27.96
CA TRP A 325 -22.17 -19.00 -27.81
C TRP A 325 -22.56 -18.25 -29.09
N THR A 326 -23.85 -18.32 -29.46
CA THR A 326 -24.39 -17.61 -30.64
C THR A 326 -25.35 -16.50 -30.25
N SER A 327 -25.20 -15.34 -30.89
CA SER A 327 -26.15 -14.22 -30.79
C SER A 327 -26.95 -14.10 -32.09
N PRO A 328 -28.27 -13.90 -32.03
CA PRO A 328 -29.10 -13.68 -33.22
C PRO A 328 -28.93 -12.28 -33.84
N SER A 329 -28.28 -11.34 -33.13
CA SER A 329 -28.18 -9.93 -33.54
C SER A 329 -26.76 -9.40 -33.36
N ILE A 330 -26.04 -9.20 -34.47
CA ILE A 330 -24.73 -8.53 -34.48
C ILE A 330 -25.00 -7.02 -34.43
N VAL A 331 -24.66 -6.38 -33.31
CA VAL A 331 -24.58 -4.91 -33.22
C VAL A 331 -23.11 -4.54 -33.46
N GLU A 332 -22.85 -3.60 -34.37
CA GLU A 332 -21.53 -3.34 -34.97
C GLU A 332 -20.44 -2.86 -33.98
N ASP A 333 -20.80 -2.47 -32.75
CA ASP A 333 -19.85 -1.81 -31.82
C ASP A 333 -19.28 -2.70 -30.70
N ILE A 334 -19.77 -3.94 -30.52
CA ILE A 334 -19.31 -4.83 -29.44
C ILE A 334 -18.60 -6.04 -30.04
N PRO A 335 -17.33 -6.32 -29.67
CA PRO A 335 -16.61 -7.49 -30.19
C PRO A 335 -17.36 -8.80 -29.88
N PRO A 336 -17.72 -9.62 -30.89
CA PRO A 336 -18.46 -10.87 -30.67
C PRO A 336 -17.73 -11.84 -29.72
N LYS A 337 -16.40 -11.82 -29.77
CA LYS A 337 -15.53 -12.60 -28.87
C LYS A 337 -15.74 -12.21 -27.40
N LEU A 338 -15.93 -10.92 -27.10
CA LEU A 338 -16.20 -10.46 -25.75
C LEU A 338 -17.52 -11.02 -25.22
N LEU A 339 -18.57 -11.01 -26.04
CA LEU A 339 -19.88 -11.58 -25.66
C LEU A 339 -19.77 -13.07 -25.33
N GLN A 340 -18.98 -13.83 -26.10
CA GLN A 340 -18.73 -15.25 -25.82
C GLN A 340 -17.93 -15.46 -24.53
N GLU A 341 -16.88 -14.65 -24.29
CA GLU A 341 -16.08 -14.70 -23.06
C GLU A 341 -16.92 -14.35 -21.82
N VAL A 342 -17.78 -13.33 -21.93
CA VAL A 342 -18.75 -12.95 -20.88
C VAL A 342 -19.71 -14.09 -20.61
N ALA A 343 -20.35 -14.65 -21.65
CA ALA A 343 -21.29 -15.75 -21.48
C ALA A 343 -20.64 -16.98 -20.81
N SER A 344 -19.46 -17.39 -21.29
CA SER A 344 -18.68 -18.49 -20.71
C SER A 344 -18.30 -18.23 -19.25
N LEU A 345 -17.84 -17.02 -18.93
CA LEU A 345 -17.43 -16.69 -17.57
C LEU A 345 -18.64 -16.61 -16.62
N SER A 346 -19.73 -15.98 -17.06
CA SER A 346 -20.95 -15.82 -16.29
C SER A 346 -21.66 -17.15 -16.06
N ASP A 347 -21.77 -18.03 -17.06
CA ASP A 347 -22.34 -19.36 -16.90
C ASP A 347 -21.54 -20.18 -15.86
N ARG A 348 -20.21 -20.24 -15.99
CA ARG A 348 -19.37 -20.93 -15.00
C ARG A 348 -19.49 -20.32 -13.60
N ALA A 349 -19.56 -18.99 -13.50
CA ALA A 349 -19.73 -18.31 -12.22
C ALA A 349 -21.08 -18.66 -11.58
N LEU A 350 -22.16 -18.65 -12.35
CA LEU A 350 -23.50 -19.03 -11.91
C LEU A 350 -23.53 -20.51 -11.49
N GLN A 351 -22.91 -21.42 -12.23
CA GLN A 351 -22.83 -22.83 -11.87
C GLN A 351 -22.11 -23.06 -10.53
N VAL A 352 -20.92 -22.45 -10.35
CA VAL A 352 -20.16 -22.53 -9.09
C VAL A 352 -20.95 -21.90 -7.95
N PHE A 353 -21.64 -20.80 -8.22
CA PHE A 353 -22.48 -20.14 -7.24
C PHE A 353 -23.70 -21.00 -6.84
N HIS A 354 -24.38 -21.62 -7.80
CA HIS A 354 -25.51 -22.53 -7.56
C HIS A 354 -25.08 -23.81 -6.81
N GLN A 355 -23.89 -24.35 -7.09
CA GLN A 355 -23.34 -25.48 -6.31
C GLN A 355 -23.03 -25.08 -4.86
N ALA A 356 -22.57 -23.83 -4.64
CA ALA A 356 -22.40 -23.28 -3.30
C ALA A 356 -23.74 -22.86 -2.64
N SER A 357 -24.85 -22.89 -3.38
CA SER A 357 -26.16 -22.34 -3.03
C SER A 357 -27.00 -23.17 -2.06
N THR A 358 -26.48 -24.24 -1.45
CA THR A 358 -27.12 -24.78 -0.23
C THR A 358 -27.25 -23.71 0.87
N LYS A 359 -26.49 -22.61 0.75
CA LYS A 359 -26.50 -21.44 1.64
C LYS A 359 -27.21 -20.20 1.08
N PHE A 360 -27.70 -20.22 -0.17
CA PHE A 360 -28.26 -19.05 -0.84
C PHE A 360 -29.69 -19.34 -1.38
N PRO A 361 -30.60 -18.35 -1.39
CA PRO A 361 -31.96 -18.57 -1.88
C PRO A 361 -31.98 -18.94 -3.36
N SER A 362 -32.95 -19.75 -3.79
CA SER A 362 -33.17 -20.24 -5.17
C SER A 362 -33.59 -19.16 -6.18
N LYS A 363 -33.16 -17.92 -5.98
CA LYS A 363 -33.50 -16.78 -6.83
C LYS A 363 -32.57 -16.72 -8.06
N PRO A 364 -33.04 -16.17 -9.20
CA PRO A 364 -32.17 -15.89 -10.33
C PRO A 364 -31.07 -14.91 -9.91
N ALA A 365 -29.83 -15.27 -10.21
CA ALA A 365 -28.67 -14.44 -9.94
C ALA A 365 -28.24 -13.70 -11.21
N ILE A 366 -27.81 -12.46 -11.02
CA ILE A 366 -27.30 -11.56 -12.05
C ILE A 366 -25.82 -11.35 -11.74
N VAL A 367 -24.96 -11.70 -12.68
CA VAL A 367 -23.52 -11.48 -12.62
C VAL A 367 -23.21 -10.11 -13.20
N GLU A 368 -22.56 -9.27 -12.42
CA GLU A 368 -21.99 -8.00 -12.89
C GLU A 368 -20.55 -8.23 -13.34
N TRP A 369 -20.21 -7.69 -14.51
CA TRP A 369 -18.91 -7.89 -15.12
C TRP A 369 -18.36 -6.58 -15.71
N SER A 370 -17.05 -6.54 -15.89
CA SER A 370 -16.35 -5.41 -16.52
C SER A 370 -15.12 -5.87 -17.30
N HIS A 371 -14.79 -5.17 -18.37
CA HIS A 371 -13.67 -5.47 -19.25
C HIS A 371 -12.82 -4.21 -19.44
N ASP A 372 -11.53 -4.29 -19.13
CA ASP A 372 -10.60 -3.14 -19.14
C ASP A 372 -9.83 -2.95 -20.45
N GLY A 373 -10.13 -3.77 -21.45
CA GLY A 373 -9.43 -3.79 -22.73
C GLY A 373 -8.44 -4.95 -22.85
N GLU A 374 -8.01 -5.53 -21.74
CA GLU A 374 -7.10 -6.69 -21.70
C GLU A 374 -7.76 -7.93 -21.10
N ARG A 375 -8.55 -7.76 -20.04
CA ARG A 375 -9.11 -8.84 -19.24
C ARG A 375 -10.55 -8.56 -18.81
N LEU A 376 -11.30 -9.66 -18.70
CA LEU A 376 -12.65 -9.69 -18.15
C LEU A 376 -12.61 -9.94 -16.64
N TRP A 377 -13.42 -9.19 -15.89
CA TRP A 377 -13.52 -9.25 -14.44
C TRP A 377 -14.97 -9.45 -14.01
N ILE A 378 -15.19 -10.23 -12.96
CA ILE A 378 -16.46 -10.26 -12.24
C ILE A 378 -16.40 -9.19 -11.14
N THR A 379 -17.36 -8.26 -11.18
CA THR A 379 -17.42 -7.13 -10.24
C THR A 379 -18.49 -7.32 -9.17
N GLY A 380 -19.50 -8.16 -9.42
CA GLY A 380 -20.59 -8.38 -8.48
C GLY A 380 -21.46 -9.59 -8.83
N ILE A 381 -22.21 -10.06 -7.84
CA ILE A 381 -23.36 -10.94 -8.04
C ILE A 381 -24.51 -10.41 -7.19
N ARG A 382 -25.66 -10.19 -7.83
CA ARG A 382 -26.90 -9.75 -7.18
C ARG A 382 -28.04 -10.71 -7.48
N PHE A 383 -29.06 -10.71 -6.62
CA PHE A 383 -30.26 -11.53 -6.83
C PHE A 383 -31.39 -10.67 -7.39
N GLU A 384 -32.10 -11.21 -8.36
CA GLU A 384 -33.29 -10.59 -8.89
C GLU A 384 -34.41 -10.62 -7.84
N LEU A 385 -35.02 -9.47 -7.58
CA LEU A 385 -36.26 -9.37 -6.83
C LEU A 385 -37.38 -9.88 -7.73
N LYS A 386 -38.31 -10.67 -7.18
CA LYS A 386 -39.67 -10.62 -7.74
C LYS A 386 -40.13 -9.17 -7.56
N SER A 387 -40.42 -8.49 -8.66
CA SER A 387 -41.28 -7.31 -8.58
C SER A 387 -42.55 -7.71 -7.80
N PRO A 388 -43.03 -6.87 -6.87
CA PRO A 388 -44.28 -7.13 -6.16
C PRO A 388 -45.45 -7.36 -7.12
#